data_AF-A0A1A2UIJ1-F1
#
_entry.id   AF-A0A1A2UIJ1-F1
#
_cell.length_a   1.000
_cell.length_b   1.000
_cell.length_c   1.000
_cell.angle_alpha   90.00
_cell.angle_beta   90.00
_cell.angle_gamma   90.00
#
_symmetry.space_group_name_H-M   'P 1'
#
loop_
_entity.id
_entity.type
_entity.pdbx_description
1 polymer ?
#
loop_
_entity_poly.entity_id
_entity_poly.type
_entity_poly.pdbx_seq_one_letter_code
_entity_poly.pdbx_strand_id
1 'polypeptide(L)'
;MTERRLSATDAALRERITELSVHIPCGRLRGPVPPTCKWGDVLHGRWQSCPDEDSPERWDGWDVSRALDLCIICFKATAGGPTRWSWLACGDCLAVNTALESAWGFRPFSLGRHSLMNGIGVRGGAPPEVQEAQIARLAEFAKGDSRLRHWETKEFGRLARKFDPLADIPLRVWQQEWVPGRSASWDAFSRLIGFELPTTLERD
;
A
#
# COMPACT_ATOMS: atom_id res chain seq x y z
N MET A 1 15.46 -13.83 -24.12
CA MET A 1 14.51 -13.92 -22.98
C MET A 1 13.88 -15.28 -23.03
N THR A 2 14.17 -16.14 -22.07
CA THR A 2 13.56 -17.46 -21.98
C THR A 2 12.10 -17.26 -21.60
N GLU A 3 11.16 -17.62 -22.47
CA GLU A 3 9.74 -17.66 -22.13
C GLU A 3 9.59 -18.56 -20.90
N ARG A 4 9.29 -17.94 -19.76
CA ARG A 4 9.11 -18.66 -18.52
C ARG A 4 7.75 -19.32 -18.63
N ARG A 5 7.74 -20.64 -18.85
CA ARG A 5 6.51 -21.42 -18.98
C ARG A 5 5.75 -21.33 -17.65
N LEU A 6 4.56 -20.74 -17.67
CA LEU A 6 3.68 -20.66 -16.51
C LEU A 6 3.25 -22.06 -16.07
N SER A 7 2.96 -22.22 -14.77
CA SER A 7 2.27 -23.42 -14.29
C SER A 7 0.86 -23.46 -14.90
N ALA A 8 0.24 -24.65 -14.96
CA ALA A 8 -1.14 -24.77 -15.45
C ALA A 8 -2.11 -23.93 -14.59
N THR A 9 -1.87 -23.85 -13.28
CA THR A 9 -2.64 -23.04 -12.33
C THR A 9 -2.52 -21.55 -12.65
N ASP A 10 -1.28 -21.05 -12.81
CA ASP A 10 -1.04 -19.64 -13.12
C ASP A 10 -1.56 -19.28 -14.51
N ALA A 11 -1.47 -20.17 -15.50
CA ALA A 11 -2.04 -19.95 -16.83
C ALA A 11 -3.56 -19.80 -16.77
N ALA A 12 -4.26 -20.74 -16.13
CA ALA A 12 -5.71 -20.67 -15.94
C ALA A 12 -6.14 -19.45 -15.12
N LEU A 13 -5.35 -19.04 -14.13
CA LEU A 13 -5.57 -17.82 -13.37
C LEU A 13 -5.52 -16.58 -14.27
N ARG A 14 -4.47 -16.49 -15.11
CA ARG A 14 -4.25 -15.35 -16.01
C ARG A 14 -5.27 -15.27 -17.14
N GLU A 15 -5.86 -16.39 -17.55
CA GLU A 15 -6.99 -16.42 -18.47
C GLU A 15 -8.29 -15.94 -17.81
N ARG A 16 -8.49 -16.25 -16.51
CA ARG A 16 -9.72 -15.92 -15.77
C ARG A 16 -9.79 -14.45 -15.36
N ILE A 17 -8.69 -13.86 -14.90
CA ILE A 17 -8.68 -12.47 -14.40
C ILE A 17 -8.39 -11.52 -15.56
N THR A 18 -9.40 -10.79 -16.00
CA THR A 18 -9.30 -9.85 -17.12
C THR A 18 -9.03 -8.40 -16.71
N GLU A 19 -9.05 -8.11 -15.42
CA GLU A 19 -8.77 -6.79 -14.86
C GLU A 19 -8.11 -6.88 -13.48
N LEU A 20 -7.42 -5.81 -13.07
CA LEU A 20 -6.75 -5.79 -11.78
C LEU A 20 -7.75 -6.03 -10.63
N SER A 21 -7.47 -7.05 -9.83
CA SER A 21 -8.37 -7.60 -8.83
C SER A 21 -7.67 -7.73 -7.47
N VAL A 22 -8.44 -7.58 -6.40
CA VAL A 22 -8.03 -7.89 -5.03
C VAL A 22 -8.08 -9.39 -4.83
N HIS A 23 -6.93 -9.99 -4.57
CA HIS A 23 -6.85 -11.39 -4.17
C HIS A 23 -7.21 -11.52 -2.69
N ILE A 24 -8.38 -12.08 -2.38
CA ILE A 24 -8.91 -12.11 -1.02
C ILE A 24 -8.00 -12.85 -0.02
N PRO A 25 -7.40 -14.01 -0.35
CA PRO A 25 -6.49 -14.73 0.56
C PRO A 25 -5.33 -13.90 1.12
N CYS A 26 -4.66 -13.08 0.30
CA CYS A 26 -3.46 -12.34 0.72
C CYS A 26 -3.60 -10.82 0.74
N GLY A 27 -4.73 -10.28 0.27
CA GLY A 27 -5.00 -8.84 0.22
C GLY A 27 -4.11 -8.04 -0.74
N ARG A 28 -3.40 -8.72 -1.65
CA ARG A 28 -2.62 -8.08 -2.72
C ARG A 28 -3.46 -7.93 -3.98
N LEU A 29 -3.08 -6.97 -4.82
CA LEU A 29 -3.66 -6.81 -6.14
C LEU A 29 -2.94 -7.71 -7.14
N ARG A 30 -3.69 -8.47 -7.94
CA ARG A 30 -3.18 -9.27 -9.06
C ARG A 30 -4.04 -9.09 -10.32
N GLY A 31 -3.46 -9.29 -11.49
CA GLY A 31 -4.13 -9.09 -12.76
C GLY A 31 -3.41 -8.12 -13.70
N PRO A 32 -3.97 -7.83 -14.88
CA PRO A 32 -3.37 -6.92 -15.84
C PRO A 32 -3.38 -5.48 -15.30
N VAL A 33 -2.25 -4.78 -15.47
CA VAL A 33 -2.11 -3.38 -15.07
C VAL A 33 -3.01 -2.48 -15.94
N PRO A 34 -3.92 -1.69 -15.33
CA PRO A 34 -4.89 -0.91 -16.09
C PRO A 34 -4.20 0.27 -16.80
N PRO A 35 -4.70 0.69 -17.97
CA PRO A 35 -4.15 1.82 -18.71
C PRO A 35 -4.32 3.14 -17.95
N THR A 36 -5.28 3.21 -17.02
CA THR A 36 -5.57 4.37 -16.18
C THR A 36 -4.61 4.55 -15.01
N CYS A 37 -3.71 3.59 -14.74
CA CYS A 37 -2.71 3.80 -13.69
C CYS A 37 -1.70 4.87 -14.13
N LYS A 38 -1.08 5.57 -13.17
CA LYS A 38 -0.08 6.62 -13.46
C LYS A 38 1.16 6.13 -14.23
N TRP A 39 1.34 4.82 -14.33
CA TRP A 39 2.42 4.17 -15.08
C TRP A 39 1.91 3.47 -16.34
N GLY A 40 0.67 3.75 -16.75
CA GLY A 40 -0.04 3.06 -17.82
C GLY A 40 0.77 3.01 -19.11
N ASP A 41 1.41 4.10 -19.51
CA ASP A 41 2.17 4.15 -20.76
C ASP A 41 3.34 3.16 -20.83
N VAL A 42 3.89 2.73 -19.68
CA VAL A 42 5.07 1.84 -19.61
C VAL A 42 4.72 0.44 -19.11
N LEU A 43 3.67 0.33 -18.28
CA LEU A 43 3.31 -0.91 -17.59
C LEU A 43 1.96 -1.47 -18.03
N HIS A 44 1.17 -0.77 -18.85
CA HIS A 44 -0.12 -1.28 -19.32
C HIS A 44 0.04 -2.64 -20.00
N GLY A 45 -0.89 -3.54 -19.69
CA GLY A 45 -0.89 -4.91 -20.24
C GLY A 45 0.10 -5.85 -19.57
N ARG A 46 1.05 -5.34 -18.76
CA ARG A 46 1.86 -6.22 -17.91
C ARG A 46 0.99 -6.86 -16.85
N TRP A 47 1.36 -8.07 -16.46
CA TRP A 47 0.69 -8.76 -15.37
C TRP A 47 1.35 -8.38 -14.04
N GLN A 48 0.54 -7.94 -13.10
CA GLN A 48 0.93 -7.77 -11.72
C GLN A 48 0.60 -9.04 -10.94
N SER A 49 1.61 -9.65 -10.32
CA SER A 49 1.43 -10.87 -9.52
C SER A 49 1.28 -10.62 -8.03
N CYS A 50 0.65 -11.57 -7.34
CA CYS A 50 0.68 -11.69 -5.88
C CYS A 50 1.62 -12.82 -5.40
N PRO A 51 1.91 -12.91 -4.08
CA PRO A 51 2.74 -13.98 -3.53
C PRO A 51 2.16 -15.41 -3.64
N ASP A 52 0.87 -15.54 -3.92
CA ASP A 52 0.19 -16.85 -4.00
C ASP A 52 0.24 -17.47 -5.41
N GLU A 53 0.88 -16.80 -6.38
CA GLU A 53 1.19 -17.38 -7.69
C GLU A 53 2.46 -18.23 -7.63
N ASP A 54 2.51 -19.32 -8.39
CA ASP A 54 3.67 -20.22 -8.43
C ASP A 54 4.88 -19.53 -9.08
N SER A 55 4.62 -18.70 -10.08
CA SER A 55 5.62 -17.98 -10.87
C SER A 55 5.26 -16.50 -10.99
N PRO A 56 5.43 -15.70 -9.92
CA PRO A 56 5.14 -14.27 -9.96
C PRO A 56 5.94 -13.55 -11.05
N GLU A 57 5.27 -12.67 -11.79
CA GLU A 57 5.90 -11.86 -12.84
C GLU A 57 6.90 -10.88 -12.22
N ARG A 58 8.07 -10.79 -12.86
CA ARG A 58 9.11 -9.82 -12.50
C ARG A 58 9.26 -8.80 -13.61
N TRP A 59 9.33 -7.53 -13.24
CA TRP A 59 9.51 -6.41 -14.15
C TRP A 59 10.95 -5.92 -14.09
N ASP A 60 11.76 -6.32 -15.05
CA ASP A 60 13.16 -5.90 -15.14
C ASP A 60 13.28 -4.36 -15.18
N GLY A 61 14.24 -3.83 -14.44
CA GLY A 61 14.50 -2.39 -14.34
C GLY A 61 13.62 -1.65 -13.33
N TRP A 62 12.73 -2.33 -12.61
CA TRP A 62 11.86 -1.73 -11.58
C TRP A 62 12.26 -2.18 -10.17
N ASP A 63 12.08 -1.31 -9.18
CA ASP A 63 12.36 -1.65 -7.77
C ASP A 63 11.38 -2.73 -7.26
N VAL A 64 10.12 -2.70 -7.72
CA VAL A 64 9.13 -3.75 -7.47
C VAL A 64 8.26 -4.00 -8.69
N SER A 65 7.76 -5.23 -8.82
CA SER A 65 6.86 -5.65 -9.91
C SER A 65 5.39 -5.45 -9.56
N ARG A 66 5.05 -4.25 -9.07
CA ARG A 66 3.67 -3.85 -8.72
C ARG A 66 3.44 -2.38 -9.06
N ALA A 67 2.45 -2.09 -9.89
CA ALA A 67 2.06 -0.75 -10.28
C ALA A 67 1.11 -0.11 -9.27
N LEU A 68 0.25 -0.91 -8.64
CA LEU A 68 -0.72 -0.48 -7.65
C LEU A 68 -0.74 -1.48 -6.48
N ASP A 69 -0.91 -0.95 -5.27
CA ASP A 69 -1.28 -1.71 -4.08
C ASP A 69 -2.60 -1.16 -3.53
N LEU A 70 -3.29 -1.91 -2.67
CA LEU A 70 -4.29 -1.29 -1.78
C LEU A 70 -3.58 -0.38 -0.78
N CYS A 71 -4.22 0.72 -0.40
CA CYS A 71 -3.73 1.59 0.66
C CYS A 71 -3.59 0.81 1.97
N ILE A 72 -2.41 0.87 2.61
CA ILE A 72 -2.13 0.15 3.86
C ILE A 72 -2.96 0.62 5.06
N ILE A 73 -3.59 1.79 4.97
CA ILE A 73 -4.42 2.35 6.03
C ILE A 73 -5.88 1.97 5.82
N CYS A 74 -6.50 2.42 4.73
CA CYS A 74 -7.94 2.21 4.55
C CYS A 74 -8.27 0.90 3.83
N PHE A 75 -7.34 0.34 3.06
CA PHE A 75 -7.57 -0.79 2.14
C PHE A 75 -8.66 -0.56 1.08
N LYS A 76 -9.21 0.65 0.95
CA LYS A 76 -10.28 1.00 0.00
C LYS A 76 -9.73 1.59 -1.30
N ALA A 77 -8.87 2.60 -1.17
CA ALA A 77 -8.21 3.26 -2.29
C ALA A 77 -6.94 2.53 -2.71
N THR A 78 -6.41 2.87 -3.88
CA THR A 78 -5.09 2.42 -4.33
C THR A 78 -3.97 3.35 -3.87
N ALA A 79 -2.79 2.76 -3.69
CA ALA A 79 -1.53 3.41 -3.42
C ALA A 79 -0.43 2.73 -4.25
N GLY A 80 0.83 2.98 -3.89
CA GLY A 80 1.96 2.23 -4.42
C GLY A 80 2.51 2.76 -5.74
N GLY A 81 3.20 1.84 -6.40
CA GLY A 81 4.01 2.09 -7.58
C GLY A 81 5.22 1.15 -7.63
N PRO A 82 5.84 1.05 -8.81
CA PRO A 82 6.90 0.11 -9.13
C PRO A 82 8.28 0.59 -8.63
N THR A 83 8.33 1.75 -7.94
CA THR A 83 9.56 2.36 -7.44
C THR A 83 9.62 2.35 -5.92
N ARG A 84 10.83 2.43 -5.36
CA ARG A 84 11.08 2.66 -3.93
C ARG A 84 10.58 4.02 -3.45
N TRP A 85 10.31 4.95 -4.37
CA TRP A 85 9.79 6.29 -4.12
C TRP A 85 8.25 6.36 -4.12
N SER A 86 7.60 5.22 -3.92
CA SER A 86 6.14 5.12 -3.90
C SER A 86 5.58 5.14 -2.48
N TRP A 87 4.43 5.78 -2.30
CA TRP A 87 3.68 5.80 -1.04
C TRP A 87 2.92 4.49 -0.83
N LEU A 88 2.82 4.05 0.42
CA LEU A 88 2.02 2.89 0.86
C LEU A 88 0.55 3.24 1.12
N ALA A 89 0.22 4.53 1.17
CA ALA A 89 -1.12 5.03 1.44
C ALA A 89 -1.66 5.87 0.27
N CYS A 90 -3.00 5.91 0.14
CA CYS A 90 -3.66 6.76 -0.85
C CYS A 90 -3.57 8.24 -0.48
N GLY A 91 -3.93 9.13 -1.42
CA GLY A 91 -3.88 10.58 -1.23
C GLY A 91 -4.62 11.06 0.01
N ASP A 92 -5.85 10.57 0.24
CA ASP A 92 -6.64 10.95 1.42
C ASP A 92 -5.97 10.53 2.73
N CYS A 93 -5.47 9.29 2.81
CA CYS A 93 -4.77 8.79 3.99
C CYS A 93 -3.44 9.51 4.24
N LEU A 94 -2.72 9.90 3.20
CA LEU A 94 -1.52 10.74 3.33
C LEU A 94 -1.89 12.10 3.90
N ALA A 95 -2.94 12.72 3.38
CA ALA A 95 -3.39 14.02 3.87
C ALA A 95 -3.89 13.94 5.32
N VAL A 96 -4.51 12.84 5.76
CA VAL A 96 -4.89 12.65 7.19
C VAL A 96 -3.63 12.50 8.04
N ASN A 97 -2.66 11.70 7.60
CA ASN A 97 -1.37 11.53 8.28
C ASN A 97 -0.66 12.88 8.47
N THR A 98 -0.69 13.74 7.45
CA THR A 98 -0.12 15.09 7.50
C THR A 98 -0.90 16.01 8.44
N ALA A 99 -2.23 15.99 8.42
CA ALA A 99 -3.03 16.79 9.36
C ALA A 99 -2.75 16.41 10.83
N LEU A 100 -2.61 15.11 11.11
CA LEU A 100 -2.23 14.62 12.43
C LEU A 100 -0.79 15.00 12.80
N GLU A 101 0.15 14.96 11.85
CA GLU A 101 1.51 15.46 12.06
C GLU A 101 1.53 16.93 12.47
N SER A 102 0.73 17.77 11.79
CA SER A 102 0.58 19.18 12.14
C SER A 102 -0.06 19.38 13.52
N ALA A 103 -1.07 18.58 13.87
CA ALA A 103 -1.78 18.71 15.14
C ALA A 103 -0.98 18.20 16.35
N TRP A 104 -0.19 17.13 16.17
CA TRP A 104 0.52 16.46 17.27
C TRP A 104 2.00 16.85 17.36
N GLY A 105 2.53 17.51 16.35
CA GLY A 105 3.96 17.87 16.26
C GLY A 105 4.86 16.69 15.93
N PHE A 106 4.31 15.51 15.62
CA PHE A 106 5.06 14.35 15.16
C PHE A 106 4.25 13.52 14.17
N ARG A 107 4.94 12.90 13.20
CA ARG A 107 4.32 12.03 12.21
C ARG A 107 3.86 10.71 12.84
N PRO A 108 2.58 10.34 12.73
CA PRO A 108 2.11 9.13 13.40
C PRO A 108 2.52 7.84 12.69
N PHE A 109 2.61 7.84 11.36
CA PHE A 109 3.02 6.66 10.59
C PHE A 109 4.00 6.99 9.46
N SER A 110 4.94 6.08 9.25
CA SER A 110 5.87 6.11 8.11
C SER A 110 5.24 5.44 6.89
N LEU A 111 4.59 6.22 6.04
CA LEU A 111 3.81 5.73 4.89
C LEU A 111 4.59 5.72 3.57
N GLY A 112 5.84 6.18 3.56
CA GLY A 112 6.73 6.06 2.40
C GLY A 112 7.53 4.76 2.44
N ARG A 113 7.76 4.14 1.28
CA ARG A 113 8.63 2.96 1.17
C ARG A 113 10.10 3.25 1.49
N HIS A 114 10.54 4.48 1.25
CA HIS A 114 11.90 4.92 1.53
C HIS A 114 11.94 5.83 2.77
N SER A 115 12.96 5.69 3.61
CA SER A 115 13.17 6.50 4.83
C SER A 115 13.08 8.01 4.59
N LEU A 116 13.72 8.53 3.54
CA LEU A 116 13.67 9.93 3.14
C LEU A 116 12.24 10.45 2.85
N MET A 117 11.34 9.62 2.30
CA MET A 117 9.93 10.01 2.14
C MET A 117 9.24 10.21 3.49
N ASN A 118 9.78 9.60 4.54
CA ASN A 118 9.32 9.72 5.90
C ASN A 118 10.02 10.85 6.68
N GLY A 119 10.87 11.66 6.03
CA GLY A 119 11.69 12.66 6.69
C GLY A 119 12.84 12.07 7.52
N ILE A 120 13.15 10.78 7.32
CA ILE A 120 14.15 10.04 8.09
C ILE A 120 15.43 9.95 7.25
N GLY A 121 16.44 10.70 7.67
CA GLY A 121 17.78 10.68 7.07
C GLY A 121 18.84 11.12 8.08
N VAL A 122 20.08 10.70 7.83
CA VAL A 122 21.25 11.09 8.62
C VAL A 122 21.97 12.21 7.88
N ARG A 123 22.15 13.36 8.53
CA ARG A 123 22.85 14.51 7.94
C ARG A 123 24.34 14.42 8.25
N GLY A 124 25.16 14.33 7.21
CA GLY A 124 26.62 14.45 7.35
C GLY A 124 27.01 15.80 7.96
N GLY A 125 27.96 15.78 8.89
CA GLY A 125 28.46 17.00 9.55
C GLY A 125 27.59 17.55 10.68
N ALA A 126 26.49 16.88 11.04
CA ALA A 126 25.74 17.23 12.25
C ALA A 126 26.52 16.84 13.52
N PRO A 127 26.24 17.46 14.68
CA PRO A 127 26.84 17.04 15.96
C PRO A 127 26.60 15.55 16.25
N PRO A 128 27.54 14.85 16.92
CA PRO A 128 27.42 13.42 17.19
C PRO A 128 26.08 13.00 17.81
N GLU A 129 25.58 13.75 18.79
CA GLU A 129 24.30 13.48 19.46
C GLU A 129 23.10 13.57 18.51
N VAL A 130 23.16 14.47 17.53
CA VAL A 130 22.12 14.61 16.49
C VAL A 130 22.20 13.44 15.51
N GLN A 131 23.41 13.01 15.15
CA GLN A 131 23.61 11.85 14.28
C GLN A 131 23.12 10.56 14.95
N GLU A 132 23.46 10.34 16.22
CA GLU A 132 22.98 9.18 16.98
C GLU A 132 21.45 9.11 17.01
N ALA A 133 20.78 10.24 17.29
CA ALA A 133 19.32 10.31 17.26
C ALA A 133 18.72 10.09 15.85
N GLN A 134 19.42 10.47 14.79
CA GLN A 134 19.01 10.21 13.40
C GLN A 134 19.22 8.74 13.01
N ILE A 135 20.34 8.13 13.43
CA ILE A 135 20.65 6.72 13.22
C ILE A 135 19.63 5.85 13.96
N ALA A 136 19.28 6.19 15.20
CA ALA A 136 18.26 5.49 15.97
C ALA A 136 16.90 5.50 15.23
N ARG A 137 16.47 6.66 14.72
CA ARG A 137 15.23 6.77 13.92
C ARG A 137 15.29 5.94 12.63
N LEU A 138 16.43 5.92 11.95
CA LEU A 138 16.63 5.10 10.76
C LEU A 138 16.58 3.60 11.07
N ALA A 139 17.18 3.18 12.19
CA ALA A 139 17.13 1.79 12.66
C ALA A 139 15.70 1.36 13.03
N GLU A 140 14.93 2.22 13.72
CA GLU A 140 13.51 1.96 14.00
C GLU A 140 12.68 1.86 12.72
N PHE A 141 12.90 2.76 11.75
CA PHE A 141 12.24 2.64 10.44
C PHE A 141 12.57 1.31 9.73
N ALA A 142 13.84 0.87 9.77
CA ALA A 142 14.27 -0.37 9.15
C ALA A 142 13.63 -1.63 9.78
N LYS A 143 13.35 -1.60 11.10
CA LYS A 143 12.60 -2.67 11.78
C LYS A 143 11.14 -2.75 11.29
N GLY A 144 10.60 -1.63 10.81
CA GLY A 144 9.24 -1.48 10.32
C GLY A 144 8.23 -1.24 11.43
N ASP A 145 7.03 -0.78 11.05
CA ASP A 145 5.98 -0.44 11.99
C ASP A 145 5.11 -1.66 12.31
N SER A 146 5.28 -2.23 13.52
CA SER A 146 4.51 -3.38 13.99
C SER A 146 3.00 -3.08 14.09
N ARG A 147 2.62 -1.82 14.35
CA ARG A 147 1.22 -1.40 14.38
C ARG A 147 0.61 -1.50 13.00
N LEU A 148 1.32 -1.05 11.96
CA LEU A 148 0.86 -1.18 10.57
C LEU A 148 0.77 -2.65 10.14
N ARG A 149 1.71 -3.51 10.54
CA ARG A 149 1.65 -4.96 10.25
C ARG A 149 0.43 -5.63 10.88
N HIS A 150 0.15 -5.34 12.15
CA HIS A 150 -1.03 -5.89 12.83
C HIS A 150 -2.33 -5.32 12.24
N TRP A 151 -2.32 -4.02 11.92
CA TRP A 151 -3.43 -3.34 11.28
C TRP A 151 -3.76 -3.92 9.91
N GLU A 152 -2.76 -4.20 9.08
CA GLU A 152 -2.97 -4.79 7.75
C GLU A 152 -3.82 -6.05 7.84
N THR A 153 -3.43 -7.01 8.69
CA THR A 153 -4.21 -8.24 8.90
C THR A 153 -5.63 -7.96 9.42
N LYS A 154 -5.77 -7.03 10.38
CA LYS A 154 -7.04 -6.74 11.04
C LYS A 154 -8.03 -6.04 10.10
N GLU A 155 -7.62 -4.92 9.49
CA GLU A 155 -8.51 -4.08 8.70
C GLU A 155 -8.81 -4.71 7.35
N PHE A 156 -7.81 -5.28 6.66
CA PHE A 156 -8.07 -6.03 5.45
C PHE A 156 -9.01 -7.21 5.73
N GLY A 157 -8.74 -8.01 6.77
CA GLY A 157 -9.59 -9.12 7.16
C GLY A 157 -11.02 -8.69 7.51
N ARG A 158 -11.22 -7.50 8.10
CA ARG A 158 -12.55 -6.94 8.37
C ARG A 158 -13.33 -6.64 7.09
N LEU A 159 -12.68 -6.02 6.10
CA LEU A 159 -13.31 -5.68 4.82
C LEU A 159 -13.52 -6.92 3.93
N ALA A 160 -12.57 -7.85 3.94
CA ALA A 160 -12.59 -9.06 3.14
C ALA A 160 -13.71 -10.04 3.52
N ARG A 161 -14.20 -10.02 4.78
CA ARG A 161 -15.29 -10.88 5.29
C ARG A 161 -16.58 -10.85 4.47
N LYS A 162 -16.81 -9.80 3.66
CA LYS A 162 -17.99 -9.70 2.81
C LYS A 162 -17.91 -10.57 1.55
N PHE A 163 -16.71 -11.01 1.18
CA PHE A 163 -16.44 -11.74 -0.05
C PHE A 163 -16.13 -13.21 0.24
N ASP A 164 -16.20 -14.03 -0.80
CA ASP A 164 -15.72 -15.40 -0.74
C ASP A 164 -14.19 -15.39 -0.41
N PRO A 165 -13.73 -16.20 0.56
CA PRO A 165 -12.36 -16.16 1.05
C PRO A 165 -11.31 -16.58 0.02
N LEU A 166 -11.72 -17.21 -1.09
CA LEU A 166 -10.85 -17.65 -2.18
C LEU A 166 -11.03 -16.81 -3.46
N ALA A 167 -11.82 -15.74 -3.40
CA ALA A 167 -12.14 -14.95 -4.59
C ALA A 167 -11.04 -13.98 -5.02
N ASP A 168 -11.12 -13.66 -6.31
CA ASP A 168 -10.55 -12.47 -6.91
C ASP A 168 -11.67 -11.46 -7.14
N ILE A 169 -11.61 -10.32 -6.46
CA ILE A 169 -12.63 -9.27 -6.59
C ILE A 169 -12.08 -8.15 -7.45
N PRO A 170 -12.69 -7.84 -8.62
CA PRO A 170 -12.28 -6.69 -9.42
C PRO A 170 -12.13 -5.43 -8.58
N LEU A 171 -11.03 -4.69 -8.76
CA LEU A 171 -10.73 -3.52 -7.94
C LEU A 171 -11.89 -2.51 -7.96
N ARG A 172 -12.56 -2.33 -9.11
CA ARG A 172 -13.75 -1.47 -9.20
C ARG A 172 -14.88 -1.93 -8.28
N VAL A 173 -15.12 -3.23 -8.17
CA VAL A 173 -16.19 -3.82 -7.35
C VAL A 173 -15.83 -3.67 -5.87
N TRP A 174 -14.57 -3.94 -5.53
CA TRP A 174 -14.04 -3.68 -4.19
C TRP A 174 -14.25 -2.22 -3.77
N GLN A 175 -13.96 -1.27 -4.66
CA GLN A 175 -14.10 0.17 -4.40
C GLN A 175 -15.54 0.68 -4.41
N GLN A 176 -16.45 0.01 -5.14
CA GLN A 176 -17.89 0.29 -5.07
C GLN A 176 -18.47 -0.15 -3.73
N GLU A 177 -18.04 -1.30 -3.24
CA GLU A 177 -18.44 -1.80 -1.92
C GLU A 177 -17.83 -0.96 -0.80
N TRP A 178 -16.53 -0.70 -0.89
CA TRP A 178 -15.78 0.06 0.10
C TRP A 178 -15.34 1.39 -0.51
N VAL A 179 -16.27 2.35 -0.51
CA VAL A 179 -16.02 3.67 -1.11
C VAL A 179 -14.84 4.37 -0.43
N PRO A 180 -13.76 4.69 -1.17
CA PRO A 180 -12.65 5.47 -0.65
C PRO A 180 -13.02 6.96 -0.53
N GLY A 181 -12.29 7.69 0.30
CA GLY A 181 -12.45 9.12 0.46
C GLY A 181 -11.94 9.62 1.80
N ARG A 182 -11.91 10.93 1.97
CA ARG A 182 -11.44 11.63 3.19
C ARG A 182 -12.06 11.08 4.48
N SER A 183 -13.39 10.99 4.58
CA SER A 183 -14.07 10.46 5.77
C SER A 183 -13.76 8.98 6.01
N ALA A 184 -13.67 8.16 4.95
CA ALA A 184 -13.29 6.75 5.08
C ALA A 184 -11.83 6.59 5.56
N SER A 185 -10.94 7.52 5.18
CA SER A 185 -9.58 7.58 5.67
C SER A 185 -9.51 7.98 7.14
N TRP A 186 -10.25 9.02 7.57
CA TRP A 186 -10.35 9.42 8.97
C TRP A 186 -10.85 8.28 9.86
N ASP A 187 -11.93 7.64 9.47
CA ASP A 187 -12.51 6.47 10.13
C ASP A 187 -11.49 5.31 10.28
N ALA A 188 -10.71 5.02 9.23
CA ALA A 188 -9.63 4.04 9.30
C ALA A 188 -8.52 4.45 10.28
N PHE A 189 -8.11 5.72 10.26
CA PHE A 189 -7.11 6.26 11.20
C PHE A 189 -7.57 6.20 12.65
N SER A 190 -8.83 6.56 12.94
CA SER A 190 -9.39 6.47 14.31
C SER A 190 -9.34 5.03 14.84
N ARG A 191 -9.73 4.04 14.02
CA ARG A 191 -9.61 2.62 14.38
C ARG A 191 -8.17 2.14 14.54
N LEU A 192 -7.26 2.60 13.68
CA LEU A 192 -5.84 2.23 13.72
C LEU A 192 -5.13 2.78 14.97
N ILE A 193 -5.48 4.01 15.37
CA ILE A 193 -4.86 4.68 16.52
C ILE A 193 -5.53 4.28 17.82
N GLY A 194 -6.80 3.84 17.79
CA GLY A 194 -7.53 3.37 18.96
C GLY A 194 -8.18 4.49 19.78
N PHE A 195 -8.29 5.69 19.22
CA PHE A 195 -8.98 6.83 19.81
C PHE A 195 -9.86 7.52 18.77
N GLU A 196 -10.97 8.12 19.20
CA GLU A 196 -11.71 9.06 18.36
C GLU A 196 -10.81 10.25 18.04
N LEU A 197 -10.65 10.53 16.75
CA LEU A 197 -9.85 11.66 16.31
C LEU A 197 -10.70 12.94 16.39
N PRO A 198 -10.09 14.10 16.67
CA PRO A 198 -10.85 15.36 16.74
C PRO A 198 -11.56 15.61 15.40
N THR A 199 -12.90 15.66 15.43
CA THR A 199 -13.76 15.88 14.25
C THR A 199 -13.54 17.26 13.60
N THR A 200 -12.94 18.20 14.33
CA THR A 200 -12.55 19.51 13.79
C THR A 200 -11.50 19.42 12.68
N LEU A 201 -10.70 18.33 12.65
CA LEU A 201 -9.68 18.10 11.62
C LEU A 201 -10.25 17.42 10.35
N GLU A 202 -11.50 16.95 10.38
CA GLU A 202 -12.13 16.28 9.24
C GLU A 202 -12.50 17.26 8.11
N ARG A 203 -12.64 18.55 8.44
CA ARG A 203 -13.18 19.60 7.56
C ARG A 203 -12.12 20.41 6.80
N ASP A 204 -10.84 20.17 7.08
CA ASP A 204 -9.68 20.79 6.42
C ASP A 204 -8.96 19.78 5.49
#